data_AF-J9EMZ3-F1
#
_entry.id   AF-J9EMZ3-F1
#
_cell.length_a   1.000
_cell.length_b   1.000
_cell.length_c   1.000
_cell.angle_alpha   90.00
_cell.angle_beta   90.00
_cell.angle_gamma   90.00
#
_symmetry.space_group_name_H-M   'P 1'
#
loop_
_entity.id
_entity.type
_entity.pdbx_description
1 polymer ?
#
loop_
_entity_poly.entity_id
_entity_poly.type
_entity_poly.pdbx_seq_one_letter_code
_entity_poly.pdbx_strand_id
1 'polypeptide(L)' 'ASAAYGPVLTKLSRCGWHIQLFHPENTSREYAHYGDRNWSVERLLDGEIENIN' A
#
# COMPACT_ATOMS: atom_id res chain seq x y z
N ALA A 1 -1.28 17.26 -9.58
CA ALA A 1 -1.25 17.42 -8.11
C ALA A 1 -0.44 16.28 -7.53
N SER A 2 0.65 16.55 -6.80
CA SER A 2 1.37 15.51 -6.05
C SER A 2 0.64 15.33 -4.72
N ALA A 3 -0.13 14.24 -4.58
CA ALA A 3 -0.78 13.93 -3.32
C ALA A 3 0.28 13.44 -2.33
N ALA A 4 0.63 14.27 -1.35
CA ALA A 4 1.48 13.85 -0.24
C ALA A 4 0.64 12.97 0.70
N TYR A 5 0.65 11.66 0.47
CA TYR A 5 -0.10 10.69 1.31
C TYR A 5 0.49 10.55 2.73
N GLY A 6 1.77 10.88 2.92
CA GLY A 6 2.49 10.70 4.17
C GLY A 6 1.80 11.30 5.40
N PRO A 7 1.38 12.58 5.40
CA PRO A 7 0.66 13.18 6.53
C PRO A 7 -0.65 12.46 6.88
N VAL A 8 -1.43 12.02 5.88
CA VAL A 8 -2.71 11.33 6.10
C VAL A 8 -2.48 9.94 6.68
N LEU A 9 -1.59 9.16 6.07
CA LEU A 9 -1.27 7.80 6.53
C LEU A 9 -0.65 7.81 7.93
N THR A 10 0.20 8.80 8.23
CA THR A 10 0.77 9.01 9.58
C THR A 10 -0.32 9.28 10.61
N LYS A 11 -1.32 10.11 10.27
CA LYS A 11 -2.44 10.40 11.17
C LYS A 11 -3.27 9.15 11.46
N LEU A 12 -3.58 8.35 10.44
CA LEU A 12 -4.35 7.12 10.58
C LEU A 12 -3.61 6.10 11.46
N SER A 13 -2.32 5.88 11.20
CA SER A 13 -1.48 4.98 12.01
C SER A 13 -1.44 5.41 13.48
N ARG A 14 -1.28 6.72 13.78
CA ARG A 14 -1.33 7.25 15.15
C ARG A 14 -2.68 7.07 15.84
N CYS A 15 -3.77 6.96 15.09
CA CYS A 15 -5.09 6.64 15.60
C CYS A 15 -5.32 5.12 15.77
N GLY A 16 -4.29 4.29 15.58
CA GLY A 16 -4.35 2.84 15.76
C GLY A 16 -4.88 2.07 14.55
N TRP A 17 -4.95 2.70 13.37
CA TRP A 17 -5.37 2.01 12.16
C TRP A 17 -4.21 1.20 11.57
N HIS A 18 -4.53 0.01 11.08
CA HIS A 18 -3.62 -0.76 10.22
C HIS A 18 -3.76 -0.31 8.77
N ILE A 19 -2.63 -0.05 8.13
CA ILE A 19 -2.55 0.47 6.78
C ILE A 19 -2.07 -0.62 5.83
N GLN A 20 -2.90 -0.96 4.85
CA GLN A 20 -2.54 -1.83 3.74
C GLN A 20 -2.42 -1.00 2.46
N LEU A 21 -1.23 -1.00 1.85
CA LEU A 21 -0.97 -0.26 0.62
C LEU A 21 -0.93 -1.22 -0.57
N PHE A 22 -1.58 -0.79 -1.65
CA PHE A 22 -1.51 -1.40 -2.97
C PHE A 22 -0.88 -0.39 -3.91
N HIS A 23 0.24 -0.75 -4.51
CA HIS A 23 1.02 0.18 -5.31
C HIS A 23 1.72 -0.54 -6.46
N PRO A 24 2.10 0.17 -7.54
CA PRO A 24 2.94 -0.41 -8.58
C PRO A 24 4.26 -0.97 -8.01
N GLU A 25 4.83 -2.00 -8.63
CA GLU A 25 6.07 -2.65 -8.17
C GLU A 25 7.26 -1.67 -8.15
N ASN A 26 7.23 -0.66 -9.02
CA ASN A 26 8.26 0.39 -9.11
C ASN A 26 8.04 1.57 -8.12
N THR A 27 7.12 1.46 -7.18
CA THR A 27 6.86 2.51 -6.20
C THR A 27 8.07 2.79 -5.33
N SER A 28 8.38 4.07 -5.10
CA SER A 28 9.48 4.49 -4.23
C SER A 28 9.31 3.93 -2.82
N ARG A 29 10.40 3.40 -2.25
CA ARG A 29 10.42 2.82 -0.90
C ARG A 29 9.94 3.79 0.18
N GLU A 30 10.09 5.09 -0.04
CA GLU A 30 9.60 6.12 0.89
C GLU A 30 8.10 6.02 1.15
N TYR A 31 7.31 5.54 0.18
CA TYR A 31 5.86 5.35 0.32
C TYR A 31 5.52 4.01 0.97
N ALA A 32 6.30 2.96 0.68
CA ALA A 32 6.10 1.64 1.28
C ALA A 32 6.28 1.64 2.81
N HIS A 33 7.06 2.58 3.35
CA HIS A 33 7.24 2.75 4.79
C HIS A 33 5.96 3.16 5.55
N TYR A 34 4.93 3.65 4.85
CA TYR A 34 3.66 4.00 5.50
C TYR A 34 2.70 2.82 5.65
N GLY A 35 2.94 1.70 4.96
CA GLY A 35 2.10 0.51 5.02
C GLY A 35 2.60 -0.49 6.04
N ASP A 36 1.71 -0.98 6.91
CA ASP A 36 1.97 -2.16 7.73
C ASP A 36 2.05 -3.42 6.86
N ARG A 37 1.28 -3.43 5.76
CA ARG A 37 1.35 -4.43 4.68
C ARG A 37 1.39 -3.73 3.33
N ASN A 38 2.23 -4.21 2.43
CA ASN A 38 2.42 -3.64 1.11
C ASN A 38 2.27 -4.72 0.04
N TRP A 39 1.54 -4.42 -1.02
CA TRP A 39 1.27 -5.32 -2.13
C TRP A 39 1.62 -4.63 -3.44
N SER A 40 2.39 -5.31 -4.29
CA SER A 40 2.50 -4.88 -5.67
C SER A 40 1.24 -5.27 -6.42
N VAL A 41 0.66 -4.30 -7.12
CA VAL A 41 -0.55 -4.52 -7.92
C VAL A 41 -0.30 -5.56 -9.01
N GLU A 42 0.89 -5.51 -9.62
CA GLU A 42 1.30 -6.45 -10.67
C GLU A 42 1.32 -7.89 -10.14
N ARG A 43 1.89 -8.16 -8.97
CA ARG A 43 1.89 -9.52 -8.41
C ARG A 43 0.51 -9.99 -7.99
N LEU A 44 -0.35 -9.08 -7.53
CA LEU A 44 -1.73 -9.41 -7.22
C LEU A 44 -2.49 -9.83 -8.49
N LEU A 45 -2.27 -9.10 -9.59
CA LEU A 45 -2.92 -9.36 -10.87
C LEU A 45 -2.31 -10.56 -11.61
N ASP A 46 -1.01 -10.79 -11.49
CA ASP A 46 -0.29 -11.92 -12.08
C ASP A 46 -0.51 -13.24 -11.32
N GLY A 47 -1.00 -13.18 -10.07
CA GLY A 47 -1.07 -14.32 -9.15
C GLY A 47 -2.46 -14.80 -8.71
N GLU A 48 -3.54 -14.01 -8.77
CA GLU A 48 -4.84 -14.40 -8.15
C GLU A 48 -6.12 -13.95 -8.91
N ILE A 49 -6.28 -14.38 -10.17
CA ILE A 49 -7.64 -14.72 -10.66
C ILE A 49 -7.97 -16.20 -10.36
N GLU A 50 -7.01 -17.00 -9.87
CA GLU A 50 -7.22 -18.45 -9.72
C GLU A 50 -7.54 -18.97 -8.31
N ASN A 51 -7.50 -18.19 -7.22
CA ASN A 51 -7.77 -18.72 -5.87
C ASN A 51 -8.48 -17.73 -4.91
N ILE A 52 -9.60 -17.16 -5.32
CA ILE A 52 -10.61 -16.67 -4.36
C ILE A 52 -11.78 -17.67 -4.38
N ASN A 53 -11.63 -18.78 -3.65
CA ASN A 53 -12.69 -19.73 -3.29
C ASN A 53 -12.60 -20.00 -1.79
#